data_AF-A0A7Y0L6V7-F1
#
_entry.id   AF-A0A7Y0L6V7-F1
#
_cell.length_a   1.000
_cell.length_b   1.000
_cell.length_c   1.000
_cell.angle_alpha   90.00
_cell.angle_beta   90.00
_cell.angle_gamma   90.00
#
_symmetry.space_group_name_H-M   'P 1'
#
loop_
_entity.id
_entity.type
_entity.pdbx_description
1 polymer ?
#
loop_
_entity_poly.entity_id
_entity_poly.type
_entity_poly.pdbx_seq_one_letter_code
_entity_poly.pdbx_strand_id
1 'polypeptide(L)'
;MRRRWTTHEIDRALALYRAGLPVTVIGRVVGHPASSVHGLMRRRGLRRRRRWEPQDDAQLVAWKSLTQIARELERSPEAVRKRRQRLQQMEGARHGTD
;
A
#
# COMPACT_ATOMS: atom_id res chain seq x y z
N MET A 1 17.36 -11.13 16.46
CA MET A 1 16.06 -10.90 17.15
C MET A 1 15.51 -9.53 16.76
N ARG A 2 14.21 -9.40 16.45
CA ARG A 2 13.61 -8.07 16.21
C ARG A 2 13.39 -7.39 17.56
N ARG A 3 13.94 -6.19 17.75
CA ARG A 3 13.76 -5.39 18.95
C ARG A 3 12.27 -5.04 19.10
N ARG A 4 11.72 -5.16 20.31
CA ARG A 4 10.33 -4.75 20.58
C ARG A 4 10.24 -3.22 20.55
N TRP A 5 9.13 -2.71 20.01
CA TRP A 5 8.82 -1.29 20.04
C TRP A 5 8.57 -0.83 21.48
N THR A 6 9.23 0.25 21.89
CA THR A 6 8.90 0.95 23.14
C THR A 6 7.83 2.02 22.90
N THR A 7 7.15 2.45 23.97
CA THR A 7 6.17 3.56 23.88
C THR A 7 6.80 4.83 23.32
N HIS A 8 8.00 5.18 23.78
CA HIS A 8 8.72 6.36 23.31
C HIS A 8 9.13 6.27 21.82
N GLU A 9 9.55 5.10 21.34
CA GLU A 9 9.82 4.87 19.91
C GLU A 9 8.55 5.00 19.07
N ILE A 10 7.42 4.49 19.57
CA ILE A 10 6.13 4.61 18.89
C ILE A 10 5.75 6.09 18.79
N ASP A 11 5.73 6.83 19.90
CA ASP A 11 5.31 8.23 19.91
C ASP A 11 6.18 9.09 18.99
N ARG A 12 7.49 8.86 19.01
CA ARG A 12 8.43 9.52 18.09
C ARG A 12 8.15 9.19 16.64
N ALA A 13 7.89 7.92 16.31
CA ALA A 13 7.54 7.51 14.95
C ALA A 13 6.24 8.16 14.47
N LEU A 14 5.22 8.25 15.34
CA LEU A 14 3.93 8.87 15.02
C LEU A 14 4.07 10.38 14.82
N ALA A 15 4.85 11.07 15.65
CA ALA A 15 5.12 12.49 15.52
C ALA A 15 5.80 12.81 14.18
N LEU A 16 6.85 12.06 13.82
CA LEU A 16 7.55 12.25 12.55
C LEU A 16 6.65 11.91 11.35
N TYR A 17 5.79 10.90 11.47
CA TYR A 17 4.82 10.59 10.41
C TYR A 17 3.80 11.70 10.21
N ARG A 18 3.29 12.29 11.30
CA ARG A 18 2.37 13.44 11.25
C ARG A 18 3.05 14.70 10.70
N ALA A 19 4.34 14.87 10.93
CA ALA A 19 5.16 15.91 10.32
C ALA A 19 5.47 15.66 8.82
N GLY A 20 4.93 14.59 8.22
CA GLY A 20 5.06 14.31 6.80
C GLY A 20 6.37 13.63 6.39
N LEU A 21 7.19 13.17 7.35
CA LEU A 21 8.45 12.53 7.00
C LEU A 21 8.21 11.16 6.32
N PRO A 22 9.01 10.81 5.30
CA PRO A 22 8.97 9.50 4.68
C PRO A 22 9.29 8.39 5.70
N VAL A 23 8.57 7.27 5.62
CA VAL A 23 8.76 6.12 6.52
C VAL A 23 10.18 5.53 6.51
N THR A 24 10.93 5.71 5.43
CA THR A 24 12.34 5.33 5.30
C THR A 24 13.22 6.17 6.21
N VAL A 25 12.97 7.48 6.26
CA VAL A 25 13.64 8.43 7.15
C VAL A 25 13.24 8.15 8.60
N ILE A 26 11.95 7.98 8.87
CA ILE A 26 11.45 7.66 10.21
C ILE A 26 12.12 6.40 10.76
N GLY A 27 12.23 5.35 9.94
CA GLY A 27 12.87 4.10 10.33
C GLY A 27 14.33 4.28 10.75
N ARG A 28 15.09 5.10 10.02
CA ARG A 28 16.48 5.44 10.39
C ARG A 28 16.54 6.19 11.73
N VAL A 29 15.60 7.10 11.98
CA VAL A 29 15.57 7.91 13.22
C VAL A 29 15.19 7.07 14.44
N VAL A 30 14.24 6.14 14.31
CA VAL A 30 13.78 5.32 15.44
C VAL A 30 14.51 3.98 15.58
N GLY A 31 15.48 3.69 14.69
CA GLY A 31 16.23 2.44 14.71
C GLY A 31 15.43 1.20 14.29
N HIS A 32 14.36 1.38 13.51
CA HIS A 32 13.54 0.27 12.99
C HIS A 32 13.53 0.25 11.46
N PRO A 33 13.48 -0.93 10.82
CA PRO A 33 13.38 -1.00 9.37
C PRO A 33 12.07 -0.35 8.88
N ALA A 34 12.11 0.28 7.69
CA ALA A 34 10.97 0.98 7.12
C ALA A 34 9.70 0.11 7.01
N SER A 35 9.86 -1.19 6.78
CA SER A 35 8.77 -2.17 6.79
C SER A 35 8.10 -2.32 8.16
N SER A 36 8.85 -2.23 9.25
CA SER A 36 8.33 -2.23 10.63
C SER A 36 7.55 -0.96 10.92
N VAL A 37 8.06 0.20 10.50
CA VAL A 37 7.37 1.50 10.60
C VAL A 37 6.06 1.46 9.79
N HIS A 38 6.08 0.92 8.58
CA HIS A 38 4.87 0.70 7.78
C HIS A 38 3.83 -0.15 8.49
N GLY A 39 4.25 -1.25 9.13
CA GLY A 39 3.38 -2.09 9.93
C GLY A 39 2.79 -1.35 11.13
N LEU A 40 3.59 -0.52 11.81
CA LEU A 40 3.13 0.34 12.91
C LEU A 40 2.05 1.33 12.45
N MET A 41 2.30 2.09 11.39
CA MET A 41 1.35 3.09 10.87
C MET A 41 0.04 2.46 10.40
N ARG A 42 0.12 1.28 9.76
CA ARG A 42 -1.07 0.53 9.36
C ARG A 42 -1.89 0.07 10.57
N ARG A 43 -1.26 -0.47 11.62
CA ARG A 43 -1.94 -0.93 12.84
C ARG A 43 -2.59 0.21 13.63
N ARG A 44 -2.03 1.42 13.56
CA ARG A 44 -2.57 2.62 14.21
C ARG A 44 -3.56 3.40 13.33
N GLY A 45 -3.96 2.85 12.18
CA GLY A 45 -4.95 3.46 11.29
C GLY A 45 -4.50 4.74 10.58
N LEU A 46 -3.27 5.19 10.81
CA LEU A 46 -2.70 6.40 10.21
C LEU A 46 -2.48 6.27 8.70
N ARG A 47 -2.43 5.03 8.21
CA ARG A 47 -2.35 4.75 6.79
C ARG A 47 -3.62 4.03 6.35
N ARG A 48 -4.58 4.79 5.80
CA ARG A 48 -5.78 4.21 5.18
C ARG A 48 -5.37 3.39 3.97
N ARG A 49 -5.99 2.21 3.81
CA ARG A 49 -5.93 1.49 2.53
C ARG A 49 -6.61 2.41 1.51
N ARG A 50 -5.84 3.01 0.60
CA ARG A 50 -6.41 3.78 -0.52
C ARG A 50 -7.43 2.87 -1.22
N ARG A 51 -8.65 3.35 -1.43
CA ARG A 51 -9.69 2.61 -2.15
C ARG A 51 -9.28 2.51 -3.63
N TRP A 52 -9.76 1.51 -4.35
CA TRP A 52 -9.59 1.48 -5.81
C TRP A 52 -10.63 2.41 -6.41
N GLU A 53 -10.17 3.39 -7.18
CA GLU A 53 -11.02 4.34 -7.88
C GLU A 53 -11.21 3.89 -9.35
N PRO A 54 -12.29 4.28 -10.03
CA PRO A 54 -12.52 3.93 -11.44
C PRO A 54 -11.34 4.31 -12.35
N GLN A 55 -10.65 5.42 -12.05
CA GLN A 55 -9.46 5.88 -12.76
C GLN A 55 -8.27 4.92 -12.57
N ASP A 56 -8.12 4.35 -11.36
CA ASP A 56 -7.11 3.32 -11.11
C ASP A 56 -7.42 2.04 -11.92
N ASP A 57 -8.71 1.69 -12.05
CA ASP A 57 -9.16 0.52 -12.82
C ASP A 57 -8.91 0.70 -14.34
N ALA A 58 -9.04 1.91 -14.87
CA ALA A 58 -8.69 2.23 -16.26
C ALA A 58 -7.20 1.98 -16.57
N GLN A 59 -6.31 2.16 -15.58
CA GLN A 59 -4.89 1.82 -15.76
C GLN A 59 -4.62 0.32 -15.73
N LEU A 60 -5.51 -0.48 -15.13
CA LEU A 60 -5.36 -1.94 -15.05
C LEU A 60 -5.66 -2.65 -16.38
N VAL A 61 -6.44 -2.02 -17.26
CA VAL A 61 -6.74 -2.54 -18.60
C VAL A 61 -5.70 -2.14 -19.65
N ALA A 62 -4.79 -1.21 -19.32
CA ALA A 62 -3.71 -0.81 -20.22
C ALA A 62 -2.71 -1.97 -20.48
N TRP A 63 -2.05 -1.93 -21.63
CA TRP A 63 -0.94 -2.83 -22.01
C TRP A 63 0.36 -2.48 -21.26
N LYS A 64 0.27 -2.31 -19.94
CA LYS A 64 1.40 -2.06 -19.04
C LYS A 64 1.67 -3.30 -18.18
N SER A 65 2.94 -3.50 -17.82
CA SER A 65 3.32 -4.53 -16.86
C SER A 65 2.78 -4.24 -15.45
N LEU A 66 2.55 -5.29 -14.65
CA LEU A 66 2.08 -5.16 -13.26
C LEU A 66 3.01 -4.26 -12.42
N THR A 67 4.31 -4.32 -12.67
CA THR A 67 5.32 -3.54 -11.96
C THR A 67 5.24 -2.06 -12.31
N GLN A 68 4.99 -1.72 -13.58
CA GLN A 68 4.81 -0.32 -14.00
C GLN A 68 3.53 0.26 -13.39
N ILE A 69 2.41 -0.46 -13.48
CA ILE A 69 1.13 -0.01 -12.89
C ILE A 69 1.26 0.13 -11.37
N ALA A 70 1.97 -0.78 -10.70
CA ALA A 70 2.23 -0.69 -9.27
C ALA A 70 3.01 0.57 -8.88
N ARG A 71 4.00 0.97 -9.68
CA ARG A 71 4.77 2.20 -9.46
C ARG A 71 3.90 3.45 -9.67
N GLU A 72 3.15 3.50 -10.78
CA GLU A 72 2.30 4.65 -11.10
C GLU A 72 1.15 4.84 -10.10
N LEU A 73 0.53 3.75 -9.62
CA LEU A 73 -0.57 3.80 -8.66
C LEU A 73 -0.11 3.81 -7.19
N GLU A 74 1.21 3.79 -6.96
CA GLU A 74 1.82 3.63 -5.62
C GLU A 74 1.26 2.43 -4.84
N ARG A 75 1.05 1.30 -5.54
CA ARG A 75 0.54 0.04 -5.00
C ARG A 75 1.58 -1.07 -5.07
N SER A 76 1.28 -2.20 -4.44
CA SER A 76 2.08 -3.41 -4.64
C SER A 76 1.66 -4.13 -5.94
N PRO A 77 2.59 -4.77 -6.67
CA PRO A 77 2.26 -5.58 -7.85
C PRO A 77 1.21 -6.67 -7.57
N GLU A 78 1.27 -7.27 -6.37
CA GLU A 78 0.30 -8.26 -5.90
C GLU A 78 -1.12 -7.67 -5.75
N ALA A 79 -1.25 -6.41 -5.30
CA ALA A 79 -2.54 -5.74 -5.21
C ALA A 79 -3.12 -5.44 -6.60
N VAL A 80 -2.27 -4.98 -7.53
CA VAL A 80 -2.61 -4.76 -8.95
C VAL A 80 -3.09 -6.06 -9.59
N ARG A 81 -2.35 -7.17 -9.42
CA ARG A 81 -2.72 -8.50 -9.93
C ARG A 81 -4.10 -8.94 -9.44
N LYS A 82 -4.34 -8.85 -8.12
CA LYS A 82 -5.63 -9.25 -7.51
C LYS A 82 -6.79 -8.39 -8.00
N ARG A 83 -6.57 -7.08 -8.21
CA ARG A 83 -7.61 -6.19 -8.73
C ARG A 83 -7.92 -6.48 -10.19
N ARG A 84 -6.89 -6.68 -11.03
CA ARG A 84 -7.05 -7.02 -12.46
C ARG A 84 -7.81 -8.33 -12.65
N GLN A 85 -7.48 -9.36 -11.87
CA GLN A 85 -8.19 -10.64 -11.89
C GLN A 85 -9.68 -10.47 -11.54
N ARG A 86 -9.99 -9.65 -10.54
CA ARG A 86 -11.38 -9.38 -10.14
C ARG A 86 -12.16 -8.64 -11.24
N LEU A 87 -11.54 -7.68 -11.93
CA LEU A 87 -12.17 -6.99 -13.06
C LEU A 87 -12.48 -7.96 -14.20
N GLN A 88 -11.52 -8.83 -14.57
CA GLN A 88 -11.73 -9.85 -15.61
C GLN A 88 -12.86 -10.82 -15.29
N GLN A 89 -13.00 -11.23 -14.02
CA GLN A 89 -14.12 -12.07 -13.58
C GLN A 89 -15.47 -11.35 -13.68
N MET A 90 -15.51 -10.05 -13.37
CA MET A 90 -16.72 -9.24 -13.48
C MET A 90 -17.11 -8.97 -14.93
N GLU A 91 -16.15 -8.82 -15.84
CA GLU A 91 -16.43 -8.68 -17.28
C GLU A 91 -16.87 -10.00 -17.90
N GLY A 92 -16.22 -11.13 -17.55
CA GLY A 92 -16.65 -12.46 -18.00
C GLY A 92 -18.08 -12.81 -17.55
N ALA A 93 -18.46 -12.43 -16.32
CA ALA A 93 -19.81 -12.64 -15.81
C ALA A 93 -20.90 -11.81 -16.51
N ARG A 94 -20.53 -10.69 -17.18
CA ARG A 94 -21.48 -9.88 -17.98
C ARG A 94 -21.76 -10.44 -19.37
N HIS A 95 -20.88 -11.31 -19.89
CA HIS A 95 -20.98 -11.90 -21.22
C HIS A 95 -21.44 -13.37 -21.19
N GLY A 96 -21.73 -13.93 -20.01
CA GLY A 96 -22.17 -15.32 -19.80
C GLY A 96 -23.69 -15.50 -19.68
N THR A 97 -24.46 -14.80 -20.50
CA THR A 97 -25.89 -15.06 -20.71
C THR A 97 -26.13 -15.12 -22.21
N ASP A 98 -25.95 -16.30 -22.78
CA ASP A 98 -26.57 -16.76 -24.02
C ASP A 98 -26.96 -18.23 -23.82
#